data_AF-A0A7X7E9W3-F1
#
_entry.id   AF-A0A7X7E9W3-F1
#
_cell.length_a   1.000
_cell.length_b   1.000
_cell.length_c   1.000
_cell.angle_alpha   90.00
_cell.angle_beta   90.00
_cell.angle_gamma   90.00
#
_symmetry.space_group_name_H-M   'P 1'
#
loop_
_entity.id
_entity.type
_entity.pdbx_description
1 polymer ?
#
loop_
_entity_poly.entity_id
_entity_poly.type
_entity_poly.pdbx_seq_one_letter_code
_entity_poly.pdbx_strand_id
1 'polypeptide(L)'
;MNTPEKRIRRAVTVSVYTVLALVLMAGLLALAACDSSDAETETTASVPVETTASTTVSSDTTSTTSPVTDTIYPTDAIYPSTTATTLAKVDKVTLVAPPGPMAIPLAYMAVNDKLADVAKETELVIWENAEQLKAIVSGGQGDFVTVPSNNAAVFYNKGMELQLLNIAVWNITYLITSDADVESLADIKGQSLVVSLQGSVPDVMFQYLAMKEGLDPKKDFKLR
;
A
#
# COMPACT_ATOMS: atom_id res chain seq x y z
N MET A 1 -43.11 10.24 20.44
CA MET A 1 -42.44 11.56 20.31
C MET A 1 -41.20 11.35 19.44
N ASN A 2 -41.17 11.91 18.22
CA ASN A 2 -40.08 11.64 17.27
C ASN A 2 -38.93 12.66 17.46
N THR A 3 -37.73 12.16 17.76
CA THR A 3 -36.54 12.97 18.01
C THR A 3 -36.05 13.70 16.75
N PRO A 4 -35.41 14.87 16.88
CA PRO A 4 -34.97 15.69 15.74
C PRO A 4 -34.03 14.94 14.79
N GLU A 5 -33.15 14.08 15.30
CA GLU A 5 -32.24 13.26 14.49
C GLU A 5 -32.96 12.36 13.48
N LYS A 6 -34.11 11.77 13.86
CA LYS A 6 -34.92 10.95 12.93
C LYS A 6 -35.58 11.79 11.84
N ARG A 7 -35.83 13.08 12.08
CA ARG A 7 -36.33 14.02 11.06
C ARG A 7 -35.21 14.40 10.09
N ILE A 8 -34.01 14.68 10.60
CA ILE A 8 -32.82 14.99 9.78
C ILE A 8 -32.46 13.81 8.88
N ARG A 9 -32.32 12.59 9.43
CA ARG A 9 -31.99 11.40 8.63
C ARG A 9 -33.03 11.12 7.54
N ARG A 10 -34.34 11.21 7.84
CA ARG A 10 -35.39 11.08 6.81
C ARG A 10 -35.33 12.18 5.75
N ALA A 11 -35.09 13.43 6.12
CA ALA A 11 -34.99 14.54 5.16
C ALA A 11 -33.80 14.37 4.21
N VAL A 12 -32.64 13.96 4.73
CA VAL A 12 -31.44 13.68 3.92
C VAL A 12 -31.69 12.49 2.98
N THR A 13 -32.22 11.38 3.46
CA THR A 13 -32.53 10.22 2.60
C THR A 13 -33.54 10.57 1.49
N VAL A 14 -34.62 11.28 1.80
CA VAL A 14 -35.60 11.70 0.79
C VAL A 14 -34.98 12.65 -0.23
N SER A 15 -34.13 13.60 0.21
CA SER A 15 -33.44 14.52 -0.70
C SER A 15 -32.52 13.77 -1.67
N VAL A 16 -31.68 12.86 -1.16
CA VAL A 16 -30.74 12.06 -1.98
C VAL A 16 -31.47 11.21 -3.02
N TYR A 17 -32.54 10.50 -2.65
CA TYR A 17 -33.33 9.72 -3.61
C TYR A 17 -34.05 10.60 -4.64
N THR A 18 -34.49 11.80 -4.26
CA THR A 18 -35.14 12.72 -5.21
C THR A 18 -34.16 13.25 -6.25
N VAL A 19 -32.93 13.59 -5.84
CA VAL A 19 -31.86 14.02 -6.74
C VAL A 19 -31.42 12.86 -7.65
N LEU A 20 -31.25 11.64 -7.10
CA LEU A 20 -30.87 10.46 -7.88
C LEU A 20 -31.93 10.11 -8.94
N ALA A 21 -33.23 10.21 -8.61
CA ALA A 21 -34.32 9.98 -9.56
C ALA A 21 -34.36 11.04 -10.69
N LEU A 22 -34.04 12.30 -10.39
CA LEU A 22 -33.95 13.37 -11.40
C LEU A 22 -32.75 13.17 -12.35
N VAL A 23 -31.60 12.72 -11.82
CA VAL A 23 -30.42 12.40 -12.65
C VAL A 23 -30.70 11.21 -13.57
N LEU A 24 -31.36 10.16 -13.07
CA LEU A 24 -31.77 9.00 -13.88
C LEU A 24 -32.80 9.36 -14.98
N MET A 25 -33.76 10.24 -14.69
CA MET A 25 -34.69 10.78 -15.68
C MET A 25 -33.99 11.58 -16.79
N ALA A 26 -32.97 12.39 -16.44
CA ALA A 26 -32.21 13.16 -17.41
C ALA A 26 -31.37 12.26 -18.34
N GLY A 27 -30.82 11.16 -17.83
CA GLY A 27 -30.03 10.21 -18.61
C GLY A 27 -30.82 9.50 -19.73
N LEU A 28 -32.11 9.23 -19.54
CA LEU A 28 -32.93 8.53 -20.55
C LEU A 28 -33.31 9.39 -21.77
N LEU A 29 -33.23 10.72 -21.70
CA LEU A 29 -33.52 11.59 -22.86
C LEU A 29 -32.32 11.75 -23.82
N ALA A 30 -31.12 11.33 -23.43
CA ALA A 30 -29.90 11.58 -24.21
C ALA A 30 -29.59 10.54 -25.30
N LEU A 31 -30.34 9.44 -25.39
CA LEU A 31 -30.00 8.28 -26.24
C LEU A 31 -30.85 8.12 -27.52
N ALA A 32 -31.57 9.16 -27.94
CA ALA A 32 -32.50 9.13 -29.07
C ALA A 32 -32.24 10.23 -30.11
N ALA A 33 -30.98 10.36 -30.57
CA ALA A 33 -30.63 11.24 -31.69
C ALA A 33 -29.44 10.70 -32.51
N CYS A 34 -29.53 10.88 -33.84
CA CYS A 34 -28.55 10.55 -34.90
C CYS A 34 -28.35 9.06 -35.27
N ASP A 35 -29.23 8.64 -36.18
CA ASP A 35 -29.13 7.52 -37.12
C ASP A 35 -28.42 7.93 -38.44
N SER A 36 -28.07 6.95 -39.30
CA SER A 36 -27.54 7.04 -40.70
C SER A 36 -26.08 7.54 -40.87
N SER A 37 -25.19 6.94 -41.70
CA SER A 37 -25.35 6.47 -43.09
C SER A 37 -24.10 5.67 -43.60
N ASP A 38 -24.22 5.01 -44.77
CA ASP A 38 -23.34 3.96 -45.32
C ASP A 38 -22.10 4.42 -46.15
N ALA A 39 -21.13 3.51 -46.40
CA ALA A 39 -20.62 3.10 -47.75
C ALA A 39 -19.25 2.35 -47.75
N GLU A 40 -18.89 1.72 -48.87
CA GLU A 40 -17.72 0.82 -49.11
C GLU A 40 -16.49 1.52 -49.78
N THR A 41 -15.39 0.92 -50.31
CA THR A 41 -15.01 -0.47 -50.69
C THR A 41 -13.47 -0.70 -50.79
N GLU A 42 -13.03 -1.98 -50.79
CA GLU A 42 -11.88 -2.61 -51.50
C GLU A 42 -10.37 -2.19 -51.35
N THR A 43 -9.58 -3.14 -50.80
CA THR A 43 -8.51 -3.93 -51.50
C THR A 43 -6.99 -3.59 -51.44
N THR A 44 -6.20 -4.66 -51.15
CA THR A 44 -4.74 -4.93 -51.34
C THR A 44 -3.62 -4.34 -50.44
N ALA A 45 -3.20 -5.16 -49.47
CA ALA A 45 -1.83 -5.60 -49.12
C ALA A 45 -0.57 -4.78 -49.51
N SER A 46 0.24 -4.40 -48.51
CA SER A 46 1.64 -4.84 -48.32
C SER A 46 2.27 -4.26 -47.02
N VAL A 47 3.35 -4.89 -46.55
CA VAL A 47 4.12 -4.55 -45.32
C VAL A 47 5.60 -4.52 -45.76
N PRO A 48 6.39 -3.46 -45.46
CA PRO A 48 7.17 -3.46 -44.21
C PRO A 48 7.44 -2.12 -43.52
N VAL A 49 7.47 -2.20 -42.18
CA VAL A 49 8.39 -1.55 -41.22
C VAL A 49 9.06 -0.23 -41.63
N GLU A 50 8.69 0.88 -40.97
CA GLU A 50 9.70 1.73 -40.33
C GLU A 50 9.18 2.44 -39.07
N THR A 51 10.09 2.67 -38.13
CA THR A 51 9.89 3.38 -36.86
C THR A 51 9.79 4.88 -37.10
N THR A 52 8.78 5.56 -36.52
CA THR A 52 8.93 6.82 -35.75
C THR A 52 7.59 7.19 -35.12
N ALA A 53 7.49 7.07 -33.80
CA ALA A 53 6.35 7.61 -33.05
C ALA A 53 6.61 9.08 -32.73
N SER A 54 5.78 9.98 -33.27
CA SER A 54 5.72 11.37 -32.83
C SER A 54 4.32 11.93 -33.08
N THR A 55 3.51 12.04 -32.03
CA THR A 55 2.41 13.01 -31.94
C THR A 55 2.06 13.21 -30.46
N THR A 56 2.23 14.46 -30.05
CA THR A 56 1.64 15.16 -28.92
C THR A 56 0.29 14.60 -28.44
N VAL A 57 0.16 14.33 -27.14
CA VAL A 57 -1.14 14.15 -26.47
C VAL A 57 -1.30 15.24 -25.42
N SER A 58 -2.35 16.05 -25.56
CA SER A 58 -2.74 17.05 -24.57
C SER A 58 -3.22 16.37 -23.29
N SER A 59 -2.71 16.83 -22.15
CA SER A 59 -3.13 16.38 -20.83
C SER A 59 -4.24 17.28 -20.26
N ASP A 60 -5.50 16.96 -20.58
CA ASP A 60 -6.66 17.46 -19.84
C ASP A 60 -7.43 16.25 -19.27
N THR A 61 -7.07 15.85 -18.05
CA THR A 61 -7.85 14.89 -17.25
C THR A 61 -8.11 15.50 -15.89
N THR A 62 -9.34 16.01 -15.72
CA THR A 62 -9.84 16.52 -14.43
C THR A 62 -9.89 15.40 -13.40
N SER A 63 -8.96 15.41 -12.44
CA SER A 63 -8.97 14.49 -11.31
C SER A 63 -10.10 14.82 -10.35
N THR A 64 -11.18 14.03 -10.37
CA THR A 64 -12.21 14.06 -9.34
C THR A 64 -11.66 13.48 -8.03
N THR A 65 -11.09 14.33 -7.19
CA THR A 65 -10.61 13.93 -5.86
C THR A 65 -11.77 13.70 -4.90
N SER A 66 -12.07 12.43 -4.63
CA SER A 66 -12.78 12.06 -3.40
C SER A 66 -11.91 12.44 -2.19
N PRO A 67 -12.46 13.06 -1.13
CA PRO A 67 -11.66 13.53 0.00
C PRO A 67 -11.11 12.35 0.80
N VAL A 68 -9.79 12.20 0.81
CA VAL A 68 -9.09 11.38 1.80
C VAL A 68 -9.14 12.14 3.13
N THR A 69 -9.85 11.60 4.12
CA THR A 69 -9.88 12.19 5.46
C THR A 69 -8.54 11.93 6.16
N ASP A 70 -7.79 12.99 6.50
CA ASP A 70 -6.41 12.97 7.01
C ASP A 70 -6.16 12.26 8.37
N THR A 71 -7.13 11.51 8.91
CA THR A 71 -7.15 11.06 10.31
C THR A 71 -6.80 9.59 10.53
N ILE A 72 -5.93 9.00 9.70
CA ILE A 72 -5.42 7.63 9.92
C ILE A 72 -4.14 7.62 10.79
N TYR A 73 -3.41 8.73 10.86
CA TYR A 73 -2.22 8.88 11.70
C TYR A 73 -2.52 9.75 12.93
N PRO A 74 -2.20 9.29 14.16
CA PRO A 74 -2.29 10.14 15.36
C PRO A 74 -1.08 11.08 15.42
N THR A 75 -1.25 12.31 14.91
CA THR A 75 -0.13 13.25 14.69
C THR A 75 0.43 13.93 15.95
N ASP A 76 -0.34 13.99 17.06
CA ASP A 76 -0.18 15.07 18.05
C ASP A 76 0.26 14.68 19.49
N ALA A 77 0.58 13.42 19.82
CA ALA A 77 0.60 13.01 21.25
C ALA A 77 1.69 12.06 21.80
N ILE A 78 2.65 11.53 21.02
CA ILE A 78 3.68 10.61 21.58
C ILE A 78 5.11 10.92 21.12
N TYR A 79 5.52 12.18 21.30
CA TYR A 79 6.94 12.52 21.39
C TYR A 79 7.18 13.29 22.70
N PRO A 80 7.88 12.71 23.69
CA PRO A 80 8.24 13.47 24.89
C PRO A 80 9.12 14.65 24.46
N SER A 81 8.85 15.84 25.00
CA SER A 81 9.68 17.02 24.75
C SER A 81 11.10 16.74 25.26
N THR A 82 12.01 16.46 24.33
CA THR A 82 13.40 16.11 24.67
C THR A 82 14.13 17.35 25.16
N THR A 83 14.35 17.43 26.47
CA THR A 83 15.38 18.32 27.02
C THR A 83 16.69 18.01 26.32
N ALA A 84 17.26 19.01 25.63
CA ALA A 84 18.45 18.83 24.81
C ALA A 84 19.71 18.64 25.68
N THR A 85 19.90 17.44 26.22
CA THR A 85 21.20 16.97 26.67
C THR A 85 22.05 16.75 25.44
N THR A 86 23.16 17.48 25.32
CA THR A 86 24.14 17.25 24.25
C THR A 86 24.79 15.88 24.46
N LEU A 87 24.26 14.85 23.80
CA LEU A 87 24.92 13.54 23.77
C LEU A 87 26.29 13.68 23.10
N ALA A 88 27.29 12.99 23.66
CA ALA A 88 28.56 12.81 22.98
C ALA A 88 28.33 11.94 21.73
N LYS A 89 28.98 12.31 20.61
CA LYS A 89 28.91 11.51 19.37
C LYS A 89 29.49 10.13 19.60
N VAL A 90 28.78 9.09 19.16
CA VAL A 90 29.32 7.72 19.12
C VAL A 90 30.36 7.59 18.01
N ASP A 91 31.24 6.60 18.11
CA ASP A 91 32.28 6.38 17.09
C ASP A 91 31.69 5.93 15.75
N LYS A 92 30.77 4.96 15.75
CA LYS A 92 30.09 4.46 14.55
C LYS A 92 28.62 4.16 14.83
N VAL A 93 27.79 4.29 13.79
CA VAL A 93 26.44 3.73 13.72
C VAL A 93 26.36 2.76 12.54
N THR A 94 25.95 1.52 12.81
CA THR A 94 25.78 0.46 11.83
C THR A 94 24.29 0.30 11.49
N LEU A 95 23.92 0.75 10.29
CA LEU A 95 22.60 0.57 9.71
C LEU A 95 22.54 -0.78 8.98
N VAL A 96 21.45 -1.55 9.15
CA VAL A 96 21.32 -2.89 8.58
C VAL A 96 20.02 -3.04 7.77
N ALA A 97 20.11 -3.47 6.51
CA ALA A 97 18.96 -3.60 5.62
C ALA A 97 18.99 -4.78 4.64
N PRO A 98 17.83 -5.27 4.19
CA PRO A 98 17.76 -6.15 3.02
C PRO A 98 18.07 -5.37 1.75
N PRO A 99 18.50 -6.04 0.66
CA PRO A 99 18.59 -5.42 -0.66
C PRO A 99 17.22 -4.89 -1.12
N GLY A 100 17.23 -3.78 -1.86
CA GLY A 100 16.03 -3.17 -2.43
C GLY A 100 15.57 -1.90 -1.68
N PRO A 101 14.27 -1.55 -1.72
CA PRO A 101 13.78 -0.24 -1.31
C PRO A 101 14.13 0.20 0.11
N MET A 102 14.29 -0.74 1.05
CA MET A 102 14.66 -0.45 2.44
C MET A 102 16.11 0.04 2.59
N ALA A 103 17.03 -0.45 1.75
CA ALA A 103 18.43 -0.03 1.79
C ALA A 103 18.63 1.40 1.26
N ILE A 104 17.79 1.86 0.33
CA ILE A 104 17.94 3.17 -0.34
C ILE A 104 17.98 4.36 0.65
N PRO A 105 17.01 4.55 1.58
CA PRO A 105 17.06 5.66 2.53
C PRO A 105 18.23 5.53 3.52
N LEU A 106 18.61 4.31 3.92
CA LEU A 106 19.75 4.11 4.82
C LEU A 106 21.08 4.41 4.11
N ALA A 107 21.20 4.02 2.84
CA ALA A 107 22.35 4.34 1.99
C ALA A 107 22.46 5.86 1.76
N TYR A 108 21.33 6.53 1.52
CA TYR A 108 21.30 7.98 1.43
C TYR A 108 21.77 8.65 2.73
N MET A 109 21.34 8.16 3.90
CA MET A 109 21.80 8.67 5.19
C MET A 109 23.30 8.48 5.42
N ALA A 110 23.83 7.29 5.11
CA ALA A 110 25.25 6.97 5.25
C ALA A 110 26.13 7.79 4.27
N VAL A 111 25.79 7.80 2.98
CA VAL A 111 26.58 8.47 1.92
C VAL A 111 26.56 10.01 2.03
N ASN A 112 25.56 10.58 2.70
CA ASN A 112 25.40 12.04 2.83
C ASN A 112 25.55 12.51 4.30
N ASP A 113 26.21 11.71 5.14
CA ASP A 113 26.55 12.02 6.54
C ASP A 113 25.37 12.55 7.38
N LYS A 114 24.15 12.04 7.14
CA LYS A 114 22.92 12.56 7.77
C LYS A 114 22.83 12.33 9.28
N LEU A 115 23.69 11.47 9.82
CA LEU A 115 23.82 11.20 11.26
C LEU A 115 25.09 11.82 11.87
N ALA A 116 25.80 12.71 11.14
CA ALA A 116 27.04 13.32 11.61
C ALA A 116 26.91 14.07 12.95
N ASP A 117 25.72 14.54 13.33
CA ASP A 117 25.49 15.20 14.62
C ASP A 117 25.53 14.22 15.81
N VAL A 118 25.32 12.92 15.58
CA VAL A 118 25.27 11.88 16.61
C VAL A 118 26.35 10.80 16.48
N ALA A 119 26.99 10.66 15.31
CA ALA A 119 28.01 9.66 15.04
C ALA A 119 29.21 10.25 14.27
N LYS A 120 30.41 9.68 14.43
CA LYS A 120 31.59 10.05 13.61
C LYS A 120 31.63 9.31 12.27
N GLU A 121 31.11 8.09 12.24
CA GLU A 121 30.98 7.24 11.05
C GLU A 121 29.56 6.64 10.99
N THR A 122 29.02 6.47 9.79
CA THR A 122 27.76 5.74 9.56
C THR A 122 27.95 4.76 8.41
N GLU A 123 27.77 3.47 8.68
CA GLU A 123 27.89 2.42 7.66
C GLU A 123 26.54 1.77 7.37
N LEU A 124 26.41 1.17 6.18
CA LEU A 124 25.28 0.34 5.79
C LEU A 124 25.76 -1.08 5.51
N VAL A 125 25.22 -2.04 6.24
CA VAL A 125 25.41 -3.48 6.02
C VAL A 125 24.16 -4.06 5.37
N ILE A 126 24.34 -4.81 4.29
CA ILE A 126 23.26 -5.53 3.60
C ILE A 126 23.21 -6.98 4.08
N TRP A 127 22.00 -7.47 4.39
CA TRP A 127 21.73 -8.89 4.63
C TRP A 127 20.88 -9.47 3.50
N GLU A 128 21.19 -10.69 3.07
CA GLU A 128 20.56 -11.33 1.91
C GLU A 128 19.57 -12.44 2.28
N ASN A 129 19.71 -13.04 3.46
CA ASN A 129 18.94 -14.21 3.89
C ASN A 129 18.66 -14.21 5.40
N ALA A 130 17.79 -15.13 5.82
CA ALA A 130 17.31 -15.24 7.20
C ALA A 130 18.42 -15.65 8.17
N GLU A 131 19.39 -16.44 7.72
CA GLU A 131 20.54 -16.92 8.47
C GLU A 131 21.49 -15.76 8.82
N GLN A 132 21.86 -14.93 7.83
CA GLN A 132 22.64 -13.71 8.02
C GLN A 132 21.92 -12.73 8.95
N LEU A 133 20.63 -12.46 8.69
CA LEU A 133 19.84 -11.57 9.54
C LEU A 133 19.81 -12.04 11.00
N LYS A 134 19.57 -13.34 11.21
CA LYS A 134 19.58 -13.93 12.56
C LYS A 134 20.96 -13.80 13.21
N ALA A 135 22.04 -14.04 12.46
CA ALA A 135 23.40 -13.89 12.97
C ALA A 135 23.67 -12.45 13.43
N ILE A 136 23.35 -11.46 12.60
CA ILE A 136 23.52 -10.02 12.89
C ILE A 136 22.75 -9.62 14.15
N VAL A 137 21.46 -9.96 14.22
CA VAL A 137 20.61 -9.63 15.38
C VAL A 137 21.08 -10.35 16.66
N SER A 138 21.41 -11.64 16.59
CA SER A 138 21.85 -12.40 17.77
C SER A 138 23.26 -12.04 18.25
N GLY A 139 24.10 -11.48 17.38
CA GLY A 139 25.45 -11.05 17.69
C GLY A 139 25.57 -9.56 18.01
N GLY A 140 24.47 -8.80 18.04
CA GLY A 140 24.49 -7.35 18.29
C GLY A 140 25.26 -6.55 17.22
N GLN A 141 25.29 -7.02 15.97
CA GLN A 141 26.18 -6.48 14.92
C GLN A 141 25.56 -5.29 14.14
N GLY A 142 24.54 -4.64 14.69
CA GLY A 142 23.92 -3.47 14.07
C GLY A 142 23.05 -2.69 15.06
N ASP A 143 23.23 -1.37 15.10
CA ASP A 143 22.48 -0.47 15.97
C ASP A 143 21.03 -0.29 15.51
N PHE A 144 20.81 -0.26 14.19
CA PHE A 144 19.48 -0.14 13.59
C PHE A 144 19.28 -1.20 12.52
N VAL A 145 18.46 -2.21 12.84
CA VAL A 145 18.16 -3.33 11.93
C VAL A 145 16.76 -3.21 11.36
N THR A 146 16.66 -3.09 10.03
CA THR A 146 15.36 -3.16 9.34
C THR A 146 14.99 -4.61 9.06
N VAL A 147 13.81 -5.00 9.56
CA VAL A 147 13.25 -6.35 9.44
C VAL A 147 11.73 -6.28 9.21
N PRO A 148 11.11 -7.33 8.64
CA PRO A 148 9.67 -7.51 8.70
C PRO A 148 9.15 -7.50 10.15
N SER A 149 8.02 -6.85 10.41
CA SER A 149 7.48 -6.68 11.78
C SER A 149 7.12 -8.00 12.47
N ASN A 150 6.67 -9.00 11.71
CA ASN A 150 6.49 -10.38 12.18
C ASN A 150 7.82 -11.02 12.61
N ASN A 151 8.92 -10.79 11.86
CA ASN A 151 10.24 -11.29 12.22
C ASN A 151 10.79 -10.60 13.49
N ALA A 152 10.57 -9.29 13.65
CA ALA A 152 10.91 -8.58 14.89
C ALA A 152 10.19 -9.22 16.10
N ALA A 153 8.88 -9.43 16.02
CA ALA A 153 8.11 -10.07 17.08
C ALA A 153 8.62 -11.49 17.39
N VAL A 154 8.98 -12.27 16.37
CA VAL A 154 9.55 -13.63 16.53
C VAL A 154 10.94 -13.59 17.19
N PHE A 155 11.79 -12.62 16.88
CA PHE A 155 13.11 -12.47 17.50
C PHE A 155 13.01 -12.00 18.95
N TYR A 156 12.16 -11.01 19.23
CA TYR A 156 11.90 -10.51 20.58
C TYR A 156 11.36 -11.62 21.50
N ASN A 157 10.37 -12.39 21.02
CA ASN A 157 9.82 -13.54 21.75
C ASN A 157 10.82 -14.69 21.95
N LYS A 158 11.96 -14.68 21.25
CA LYS A 158 13.08 -15.61 21.44
C LYS A 158 14.19 -15.07 22.35
N GLY A 159 13.97 -13.91 23.00
CA GLY A 159 14.91 -13.29 23.91
C GLY A 159 16.11 -12.61 23.24
N MET A 160 16.01 -12.27 21.95
CA MET A 160 17.03 -11.44 21.29
C MET A 160 16.86 -9.98 21.73
N GLU A 161 17.97 -9.28 21.93
CA GLU A 161 17.99 -7.88 22.37
C GLU A 161 17.63 -6.95 21.21
N LEU A 162 16.34 -6.66 21.06
CA LEU A 162 15.82 -5.66 20.13
C LEU A 162 14.62 -4.91 20.71
N GLN A 163 14.42 -3.69 20.24
CA GLN A 163 13.26 -2.86 20.56
C GLN A 163 12.68 -2.29 19.25
N LEU A 164 11.36 -2.20 19.16
CA LEU A 164 10.70 -1.60 18.00
C LEU A 164 10.81 -0.08 18.08
N LEU A 165 11.63 0.51 17.20
CA LEU A 165 11.75 1.97 17.08
C LEU A 165 10.62 2.59 16.25
N ASN A 166 10.37 2.05 15.05
CA ASN A 166 9.40 2.59 14.10
C ASN A 166 9.01 1.52 13.05
N ILE A 167 7.85 1.72 12.41
CA ILE A 167 7.47 1.07 11.16
C ILE A 167 7.69 2.08 10.03
N ALA A 168 8.78 1.92 9.28
CA ALA A 168 9.20 2.87 8.25
C ALA A 168 8.41 2.76 6.92
N VAL A 169 7.65 1.69 6.72
CA VAL A 169 6.92 1.43 5.47
C VAL A 169 5.51 0.93 5.77
N TRP A 170 4.54 1.52 5.08
CA TRP A 170 3.11 1.26 5.19
C TRP A 170 2.52 1.05 3.80
N ASN A 171 1.34 0.42 3.73
CA ASN A 171 0.56 0.28 2.49
C ASN A 171 1.34 -0.35 1.30
N ILE A 172 1.98 -1.50 1.54
CA ILE A 172 2.76 -2.27 0.54
C ILE A 172 2.20 -3.67 0.25
N THR A 173 1.03 -4.02 0.79
CA THR A 173 0.40 -5.34 0.60
C THR A 173 -0.94 -5.14 -0.08
N TYR A 174 -1.08 -5.65 -1.30
CA TYR A 174 -2.24 -5.45 -2.16
C TYR A 174 -2.75 -6.79 -2.68
N LEU A 175 -4.08 -6.92 -2.76
CA LEU A 175 -4.73 -7.90 -3.63
C LEU A 175 -4.77 -7.31 -5.05
N ILE A 176 -4.40 -8.09 -6.05
CA ILE A 176 -4.45 -7.67 -7.47
C ILE A 176 -5.24 -8.72 -8.25
N THR A 177 -6.14 -8.25 -9.09
CA THR A 177 -7.03 -9.05 -9.94
C THR A 177 -7.12 -8.39 -11.32
N SER A 178 -7.42 -9.19 -12.36
CA SER A 178 -7.77 -8.68 -13.69
C SER A 178 -9.27 -8.39 -13.85
N ASP A 179 -10.07 -8.79 -12.87
CA ASP A 179 -11.52 -8.59 -12.82
C ASP A 179 -11.83 -7.24 -12.13
N ALA A 180 -12.54 -6.37 -12.83
CA ALA A 180 -12.87 -5.03 -12.34
C ALA A 180 -14.09 -5.00 -11.40
N ASP A 181 -14.89 -6.06 -11.37
CA ASP A 181 -16.11 -6.16 -10.56
C ASP A 181 -15.85 -6.72 -9.14
N VAL A 182 -14.59 -7.00 -8.80
CA VAL A 182 -14.16 -7.53 -7.49
C VAL A 182 -13.90 -6.39 -6.50
N GLU A 183 -14.72 -6.31 -5.45
CA GLU A 183 -14.59 -5.30 -4.38
C GLU A 183 -14.19 -5.90 -3.02
N SER A 184 -14.29 -7.23 -2.84
CA SER A 184 -14.08 -7.93 -1.56
C SER A 184 -13.41 -9.31 -1.72
N LEU A 185 -13.01 -9.94 -0.60
CA LEU A 185 -12.53 -11.33 -0.62
C LEU A 185 -13.68 -12.33 -0.84
N ALA A 186 -14.93 -11.93 -0.59
CA ALA A 186 -16.10 -12.75 -0.86
C ALA A 186 -16.36 -12.94 -2.37
N ASP A 187 -16.07 -11.93 -3.19
CA ASP A 187 -16.28 -11.97 -4.65
C ASP A 187 -15.35 -12.98 -5.34
N ILE A 188 -14.13 -13.16 -4.80
CA ILE A 188 -13.16 -14.15 -5.24
C ILE A 188 -13.28 -15.52 -4.53
N LYS A 189 -14.39 -15.78 -3.83
CA LYS A 189 -14.66 -17.10 -3.24
C LYS A 189 -14.70 -18.19 -4.31
N GLY A 190 -13.97 -19.28 -4.06
CA GLY A 190 -13.79 -20.42 -4.95
C GLY A 190 -12.79 -20.21 -6.08
N GLN A 191 -12.19 -19.01 -6.20
CA GLN A 191 -11.21 -18.68 -7.23
C GLN A 191 -9.80 -19.18 -6.88
N SER A 192 -8.90 -19.09 -7.85
CA SER A 192 -7.46 -19.28 -7.61
C SER A 192 -6.87 -18.04 -6.99
N LEU A 193 -6.08 -18.20 -5.93
CA LEU A 193 -5.35 -17.10 -5.30
C LEU A 193 -3.90 -17.51 -5.10
N VAL A 194 -2.96 -16.66 -5.51
CA VAL A 194 -1.53 -16.83 -5.23
C VAL A 194 -1.20 -15.94 -4.05
N VAL A 195 -0.60 -16.50 -3.00
CA VAL A 195 -0.19 -15.76 -1.81
C VAL A 195 1.28 -16.05 -1.54
N SER A 196 2.12 -15.02 -1.56
CA SER A 196 3.56 -15.17 -1.41
C SER A 196 3.92 -15.72 -0.03
N LEU A 197 4.71 -16.79 0.02
CA LEU A 197 5.40 -17.35 1.20
C LEU A 197 4.50 -17.59 2.44
N GLN A 198 4.24 -18.86 2.74
CA GLN A 198 3.51 -19.24 3.95
C GLN A 198 4.16 -18.68 5.24
N GLY A 199 3.34 -18.13 6.14
CA GLY A 199 3.77 -17.49 7.40
C GLY A 199 4.34 -16.08 7.24
N SER A 200 4.40 -15.54 6.02
CA SER A 200 4.80 -14.16 5.77
C SER A 200 3.66 -13.16 6.02
N VAL A 201 3.97 -11.86 5.98
CA VAL A 201 2.98 -10.78 6.16
C VAL A 201 1.77 -10.91 5.21
N PRO A 202 1.91 -11.05 3.87
CA PRO A 202 0.75 -11.21 3.00
C PRO A 202 -0.09 -12.45 3.32
N ASP A 203 0.51 -13.57 3.70
CA ASP A 203 -0.22 -14.79 4.11
C ASP A 203 -1.02 -14.58 5.40
N VAL A 204 -0.39 -14.05 6.44
CA VAL A 204 -1.05 -13.78 7.73
C VAL A 204 -2.16 -12.74 7.57
N MET A 205 -1.94 -11.70 6.76
CA MET A 205 -2.96 -10.67 6.47
C MET A 205 -4.14 -11.24 5.65
N PHE A 206 -3.88 -12.03 4.62
CA PHE A 206 -4.93 -12.71 3.86
C PHE A 206 -5.79 -13.61 4.76
N GLN A 207 -5.16 -14.49 5.55
CA GLN A 207 -5.87 -15.39 6.46
C GLN A 207 -6.72 -14.61 7.46
N TYR A 208 -6.17 -13.55 8.06
CA TYR A 208 -6.91 -12.68 9.00
C TYR A 208 -8.12 -12.00 8.36
N LEU A 209 -7.95 -11.40 7.17
CA LEU A 209 -9.03 -10.67 6.49
C LEU A 209 -10.13 -11.61 6.00
N ALA A 210 -9.78 -12.74 5.38
CA ALA A 210 -10.76 -13.75 4.97
C ALA A 210 -11.57 -14.29 6.16
N MET A 211 -10.92 -14.61 7.28
CA MET A 211 -11.61 -15.05 8.51
C MET A 211 -12.52 -13.95 9.09
N LYS A 212 -12.11 -12.67 9.00
CA LYS A 212 -12.92 -11.51 9.44
C LYS A 212 -14.17 -11.31 8.58
N GLU A 213 -14.12 -11.66 7.29
CA GLU A 213 -15.27 -11.68 6.37
C GLU A 213 -16.12 -12.97 6.48
N GLY A 214 -15.76 -13.91 7.37
CA GLY A 214 -16.49 -15.17 7.57
C GLY A 214 -16.16 -16.25 6.55
N LEU A 215 -15.06 -16.11 5.81
CA LEU A 215 -14.56 -17.08 4.84
C LEU A 215 -13.53 -18.01 5.50
N ASP A 216 -13.42 -19.24 5.00
CA ASP A 216 -12.38 -20.19 5.41
C ASP A 216 -11.18 -20.11 4.44
N PRO A 217 -10.01 -19.55 4.85
CA PRO A 217 -8.87 -19.34 3.95
C PRO A 217 -8.35 -20.62 3.26
N LYS A 218 -8.65 -21.80 3.82
CA LYS A 218 -8.17 -23.10 3.32
C LYS A 218 -9.21 -23.87 2.51
N LYS A 219 -10.48 -23.47 2.54
CA LYS A 219 -11.58 -24.15 1.81
C LYS A 219 -12.24 -23.26 0.77
N ASP A 220 -12.33 -21.97 1.04
CA ASP A 220 -13.01 -21.00 0.19
C ASP A 220 -12.11 -20.42 -0.91
N PHE A 221 -10.83 -20.82 -0.97
CA PHE A 221 -9.87 -20.36 -1.98
C PHE A 221 -9.00 -21.52 -2.47
N LYS A 222 -8.62 -21.49 -3.75
CA LYS A 222 -7.67 -22.44 -4.35
C LYS A 222 -6.28 -21.82 -4.30
N LEU A 223 -5.61 -21.96 -3.16
CA LEU A 223 -4.25 -21.45 -2.94
C LEU A 223 -3.24 -22.16 -3.85
N ARG A 224 -2.29 -21.40 -4.40
CA ARG A 224 -1.21 -21.86 -5.29
C ARG A 224 0.10 -21.12 -5.04
#